data_AF-A0A8T4EFN8-F1
#
_entry.id   AF-A0A8T4EFN8-F1
#
_cell.length_a   1.000
_cell.length_b   1.000
_cell.length_c   1.000
_cell.angle_alpha   90.00
_cell.angle_beta   90.00
_cell.angle_gamma   90.00
#
_symmetry.space_group_name_H-M   'P 1'
#
loop_
_entity.id
_entity.type
_entity.pdbx_description
1 polymer ?
#
loop_
_entity_poly.entity_id
_entity_poly.type
_entity_poly.pdbx_seq_one_letter_code
_entity_poly.pdbx_strand_id
1 'polypeptide(L)'
;MRTNQFLNSKESKEIAKKINEQWDADFSFEDFVTQTQKDKIYIVSRDLEKIDYKKLFVEQIGMYFAHENDRGEIRLSVEGAQIIGPKAKKNVVEIGRLSKLWMAGQDIPFKTDCTGVVIVKCGDDYLGCGKLVLKEETIFDEEGKPRKEMQQIILNFVPKTRRHVKD
;
A
#
# COMPACT_ATOMS: atom_id res chain seq x y z
N MET A 1 6.05 -1.51 26.06
CA MET A 1 4.69 -1.07 25.67
C MET A 1 4.77 -0.43 24.30
N ARG A 2 3.91 -0.80 23.35
CA ARG A 2 3.78 -0.05 22.09
C ARG A 2 2.87 1.15 22.39
N THR A 3 3.42 2.36 22.41
CA THR A 3 2.63 3.56 22.65
C THR A 3 1.93 3.93 21.35
N ASN A 4 0.60 3.88 21.34
CA ASN A 4 -0.19 4.45 20.26
C ASN A 4 -0.28 5.96 20.49
N GLN A 5 0.01 6.75 19.45
CA GLN A 5 -0.07 8.19 19.49
C GLN A 5 -1.09 8.69 18.48
N PHE A 6 -2.08 9.46 18.93
CA PHE A 6 -3.02 10.14 18.04
C PHE A 6 -2.31 11.29 17.33
N LEU A 7 -2.51 11.38 16.01
CA LEU A 7 -1.95 12.44 15.20
C LEU A 7 -2.84 13.68 15.26
N ASN A 8 -2.22 14.85 15.20
CA ASN A 8 -2.92 16.12 15.08
C ASN A 8 -3.33 16.40 13.61
N SER A 9 -4.11 17.47 13.41
CA SER A 9 -4.62 17.83 12.08
C SER A 9 -3.52 18.17 11.07
N LYS A 10 -2.37 18.70 11.52
CA LYS A 10 -1.23 19.02 10.63
C LYS A 10 -0.57 17.74 10.13
N GLU A 11 -0.25 16.81 11.04
CA GLU A 11 0.36 15.52 10.71
C GLU A 11 -0.55 14.70 9.77
N SER A 12 -1.86 14.69 10.04
CA SER A 12 -2.85 14.00 9.19
C SER A 12 -2.90 14.60 7.77
N LYS A 13 -2.84 15.93 7.66
CA LYS A 13 -2.79 16.63 6.38
C LYS A 13 -1.50 16.38 5.61
N GLU A 14 -0.37 16.22 6.29
CA GLU A 14 0.90 15.86 5.66
C GLU A 14 0.83 14.46 5.04
N ILE A 15 0.22 13.49 5.72
CA ILE A 15 -0.01 12.14 5.16
C ILE A 15 -0.97 12.21 3.96
N ALA A 16 -2.09 12.94 4.08
CA ALA A 16 -3.04 13.13 2.97
C ALA A 16 -2.38 13.78 1.75
N LYS A 17 -1.49 14.75 1.96
CA LYS A 17 -0.70 15.38 0.91
C LYS A 17 0.20 14.37 0.19
N LYS A 18 0.93 13.51 0.91
CA LYS A 18 1.76 12.45 0.30
C LYS A 18 0.92 11.49 -0.53
N ILE A 19 -0.28 11.15 -0.07
CA ILE A 19 -1.23 10.29 -0.81
C ILE A 19 -1.67 10.99 -2.11
N ASN A 20 -2.02 12.27 -2.04
CA ASN A 20 -2.40 13.05 -3.22
C ASN A 20 -1.22 13.17 -4.21
N GLU A 21 -0.02 13.48 -3.73
CA GLU A 21 1.18 13.57 -4.58
C GLU A 21 1.48 12.24 -5.29
N GLN A 22 1.32 11.10 -4.61
CA GLN A 22 1.60 9.79 -5.17
C GLN A 22 0.50 9.28 -6.11
N TRP A 23 -0.78 9.42 -5.77
CA TRP A 23 -1.88 8.78 -6.53
C TRP A 23 -2.88 9.75 -7.18
N ASP A 24 -2.70 11.06 -6.99
CA ASP A 24 -3.66 12.09 -7.40
C ASP A 24 -5.08 11.75 -6.90
N ALA A 25 -5.13 11.25 -5.66
CA ALA A 25 -6.36 10.90 -4.97
C ALA A 25 -6.79 12.08 -4.10
N ASP A 26 -8.02 12.55 -4.31
CA ASP A 26 -8.64 13.53 -3.43
C ASP A 26 -9.14 12.83 -2.15
N PHE A 27 -8.32 12.90 -1.10
CA PHE A 27 -8.56 12.20 0.15
C PHE A 27 -8.22 13.08 1.34
N SER A 28 -9.06 13.01 2.38
CA SER A 28 -8.87 13.69 3.65
C SER A 28 -9.15 12.71 4.79
N PHE A 29 -8.54 12.96 5.96
CA PHE A 29 -8.84 12.23 7.18
C PHE A 29 -9.91 12.93 8.02
N GLU A 30 -10.75 13.79 7.43
CA GLU A 30 -11.73 14.58 8.20
C GLU A 30 -12.72 13.67 8.95
N ASP A 31 -13.11 12.54 8.36
CA ASP A 31 -14.01 11.56 8.99
C ASP A 31 -13.29 10.60 9.95
N PHE A 32 -11.97 10.69 10.06
CA PHE A 32 -11.15 9.74 10.80
C PHE A 32 -10.34 10.39 11.91
N VAL A 33 -10.14 9.62 12.97
CA VAL A 33 -9.05 9.81 13.91
C VAL A 33 -7.89 8.95 13.43
N THR A 34 -6.75 9.58 13.17
CA THR A 34 -5.53 8.88 12.80
C THR A 34 -4.64 8.67 14.02
N GLN A 35 -4.10 7.47 14.13
CA GLN A 35 -3.06 7.16 15.11
C GLN A 35 -1.86 6.54 14.41
N THR A 36 -0.70 6.76 15.00
CA THR A 36 0.53 6.07 14.63
C THR A 36 0.97 5.10 15.71
N GLN A 37 1.50 3.96 15.27
CA GLN A 37 2.27 3.04 16.09
C GLN A 37 3.60 2.78 15.38
N LYS A 38 4.63 3.54 15.79
CA LYS A 38 5.91 3.67 15.05
C LYS A 38 5.68 4.26 13.66
N ASP A 39 5.78 3.43 12.64
CA ASP A 39 5.71 3.80 11.22
C ASP A 39 4.38 3.36 10.58
N LYS A 40 3.50 2.75 11.39
CA LYS A 40 2.19 2.26 10.95
C LYS A 40 1.12 3.28 11.29
N ILE A 41 0.36 3.64 10.27
CA ILE A 41 -0.79 4.54 10.33
C ILE A 41 -2.05 3.70 10.41
N TYR A 42 -2.89 4.00 11.40
CA TYR A 42 -4.21 3.41 11.55
C TYR A 42 -5.26 4.52 11.50
N ILE A 43 -6.42 4.19 10.95
CA ILE A 43 -7.60 5.05 10.97
C ILE A 43 -8.66 4.47 11.90
N VAL A 44 -9.37 5.35 12.58
CA VAL A 44 -10.48 5.02 13.48
C VAL A 44 -11.63 5.99 13.19
N SER A 45 -12.88 5.53 13.33
CA SER A 45 -14.02 6.45 13.29
C SER A 45 -13.90 7.51 14.40
N ARG A 46 -14.33 8.75 14.11
CA ARG A 46 -14.48 9.81 15.13
C ARG A 46 -15.44 9.45 16.26
N ASP A 47 -16.33 8.49 16.05
CA ASP A 47 -17.21 8.02 17.12
C ASP A 47 -16.44 7.42 18.31
N LEU A 48 -15.16 7.06 18.14
CA LEU A 48 -14.29 6.69 19.26
C LEU A 48 -14.20 7.80 20.32
N GLU A 49 -14.23 9.07 19.90
CA GLU A 49 -14.17 10.22 20.81
C GLU A 49 -15.37 10.28 21.77
N LYS A 50 -16.47 9.60 21.44
CA LYS A 50 -17.68 9.51 22.26
C LYS A 50 -17.59 8.45 23.37
N ILE A 51 -16.52 7.64 23.39
CA ILE A 51 -16.35 6.52 24.31
C ILE A 51 -15.13 6.79 25.22
N ASP A 52 -15.25 6.52 26.52
CA ASP A 52 -14.11 6.53 27.44
C ASP A 52 -13.26 5.25 27.28
N TYR A 53 -12.54 5.15 26.15
CA TYR A 53 -11.73 3.98 25.80
C TYR A 53 -10.47 3.84 26.67
N LYS A 54 -10.10 4.87 27.44
CA LYS A 54 -8.89 4.86 28.28
C LYS A 54 -8.97 3.86 29.44
N LYS A 55 -10.18 3.46 29.83
CA LYS A 55 -10.44 2.47 30.89
C LYS A 55 -10.56 1.03 30.35
N LEU A 56 -10.51 0.86 29.03
CA LEU A 56 -10.64 -0.45 28.39
C LEU A 56 -9.26 -1.05 28.11
N PHE A 57 -9.12 -2.36 28.35
CA PHE A 57 -7.96 -3.12 27.88
C PHE A 57 -8.14 -3.43 26.40
N VAL A 58 -7.74 -2.48 25.54
CA VAL A 58 -7.86 -2.64 24.09
C VAL A 58 -6.54 -3.10 23.49
N GLU A 59 -6.55 -4.26 22.82
CA GLU A 59 -5.37 -4.78 22.11
C GLU A 59 -5.06 -4.00 20.84
N GLN A 60 -6.09 -3.64 20.06
CA GLN A 60 -5.98 -2.84 18.86
C GLN A 60 -7.22 -1.98 18.64
N ILE A 61 -7.02 -0.72 18.30
CA ILE A 61 -8.10 0.22 17.92
C ILE A 61 -7.95 0.52 16.43
N GLY A 62 -9.05 0.45 15.68
CA GLY A 62 -9.10 0.87 14.28
C GLY A 62 -8.41 -0.07 13.29
N MET A 63 -8.29 0.42 12.06
CA MET A 63 -7.87 -0.33 10.89
C MET A 63 -6.49 0.12 10.43
N TYR A 64 -5.61 -0.85 10.15
CA TYR A 64 -4.30 -0.58 9.57
C TYR A 64 -4.47 -0.03 8.16
N PHE A 65 -4.06 1.23 7.96
CA PHE A 65 -4.31 1.97 6.73
C PHE A 65 -3.08 2.02 5.84
N ALA A 66 -1.92 2.35 6.42
CA ALA A 66 -0.68 2.48 5.66
C ALA A 66 0.55 2.34 6.57
N HIS A 67 1.71 2.18 5.95
CA HIS A 67 3.01 2.30 6.59
C HIS A 67 3.83 3.35 5.85
N GLU A 68 4.38 4.31 6.58
CA GLU A 68 5.34 5.27 6.05
C GLU A 68 6.76 4.73 6.30
N ASN A 69 7.58 4.55 5.28
CA ASN A 69 8.97 4.11 5.53
C ASN A 69 9.91 5.27 5.86
N ASP A 70 11.15 4.95 6.22
CA ASP A 70 12.20 5.93 6.55
C ASP A 70 12.53 6.94 5.44
N ARG A 71 12.03 6.70 4.20
CA ARG A 71 12.18 7.62 3.06
C ARG A 71 10.94 8.50 2.84
N GLY A 72 9.95 8.42 3.72
CA GLY A 72 8.67 9.11 3.61
C GLY A 72 7.70 8.50 2.58
N GLU A 73 7.99 7.32 2.04
CA GLU A 73 7.11 6.66 1.07
C GLU A 73 5.94 5.99 1.80
N ILE A 74 4.72 6.33 1.39
CA ILE A 74 3.49 5.70 1.89
C ILE A 74 3.30 4.35 1.19
N ARG A 75 3.16 3.28 1.98
CA ARG A 75 2.76 1.94 1.53
C ARG A 75 1.39 1.63 2.09
N LEU A 76 0.37 1.67 1.24
CA LEU A 76 -0.99 1.33 1.63
C LEU A 76 -1.09 -0.13 2.05
N SER A 77 -1.90 -0.41 3.06
CA SER A 77 -2.40 -1.76 3.31
C SER A 77 -3.35 -2.20 2.19
N VAL A 78 -3.87 -3.42 2.25
CA VAL A 78 -4.93 -3.84 1.32
C VAL A 78 -6.18 -2.97 1.52
N GLU A 79 -6.56 -2.75 2.77
CA GLU A 79 -7.69 -1.91 3.15
C GLU A 79 -7.47 -0.43 2.78
N GLY A 80 -6.25 0.08 2.98
CA GLY A 80 -5.87 1.42 2.54
C GLY A 80 -5.96 1.58 1.02
N ALA A 81 -5.55 0.57 0.26
CA ALA A 81 -5.69 0.57 -1.19
C ALA A 81 -7.16 0.50 -1.63
N GLN A 82 -8.03 -0.20 -0.89
CA GLN A 82 -9.47 -0.20 -1.16
C GLN A 82 -10.14 1.15 -0.87
N ILE A 83 -9.63 1.92 0.10
CA ILE A 83 -10.12 3.28 0.40
C ILE A 83 -9.62 4.30 -0.64
N ILE A 84 -8.33 4.25 -0.98
CA ILE A 84 -7.70 5.25 -1.85
C ILE A 84 -7.89 4.93 -3.34
N GLY A 85 -7.87 3.65 -3.69
CA GLY A 85 -7.93 3.16 -5.06
C GLY A 85 -9.07 3.72 -5.91
N PRO A 86 -10.32 3.77 -5.42
CA PRO A 86 -11.45 4.34 -6.15
C PRO A 86 -11.29 5.84 -6.49
N LYS A 87 -10.45 6.56 -5.74
CA LYS A 87 -10.20 8.00 -5.91
C LYS A 87 -8.90 8.29 -6.66
N ALA A 88 -8.04 7.30 -6.82
CA ALA A 88 -6.72 7.45 -7.44
C ALA A 88 -6.83 7.64 -8.96
N LYS A 89 -6.12 8.64 -9.49
CA LYS A 89 -6.10 8.97 -10.92
C LYS A 89 -4.78 8.62 -11.60
N LYS A 90 -3.73 8.33 -10.83
CA LYS A 90 -2.41 7.90 -11.33
C LYS A 90 -1.79 6.84 -10.44
N ASN A 91 -0.74 6.19 -10.94
CA ASN A 91 0.00 5.15 -10.22
C ASN A 91 -0.89 4.00 -9.73
N VAL A 92 -1.84 3.61 -10.57
CA VAL A 92 -2.71 2.44 -10.41
C VAL A 92 -2.44 1.49 -11.56
N VAL A 93 -2.21 0.22 -11.27
CA VAL A 93 -1.89 -0.82 -12.27
C VAL A 93 -2.95 -1.92 -12.26
N GLU A 94 -3.49 -2.23 -13.43
CA GLU A 94 -4.45 -3.31 -13.66
C GLU A 94 -3.70 -4.57 -14.11
N ILE A 95 -3.69 -5.60 -13.27
CA ILE A 95 -2.81 -6.77 -13.46
C ILE A 95 -3.52 -8.01 -13.99
N GLY A 96 -4.86 -7.99 -14.08
CA GLY A 96 -5.67 -9.07 -14.64
C GLY A 96 -5.26 -10.47 -14.18
N ARG A 97 -4.77 -11.31 -15.11
CA ARG A 97 -4.40 -12.71 -14.85
C ARG A 97 -3.22 -12.87 -13.89
N LEU A 98 -2.37 -11.84 -13.72
CA LEU A 98 -1.24 -11.87 -12.80
C LEU A 98 -1.67 -11.74 -11.32
N SER A 99 -2.96 -11.44 -11.06
CA SER A 99 -3.53 -11.35 -9.71
C SER A 99 -3.24 -12.58 -8.85
N LYS A 100 -3.28 -13.79 -9.42
CA LYS A 100 -2.94 -15.02 -8.68
C LYS A 100 -1.50 -15.04 -8.16
N LEU A 101 -0.54 -14.58 -8.97
CA LEU A 101 0.87 -14.49 -8.57
C LEU A 101 1.07 -13.39 -7.53
N TRP A 102 0.42 -12.24 -7.74
CA TRP A 102 0.42 -11.12 -6.81
C TRP A 102 -0.10 -11.54 -5.43
N MET A 103 -1.24 -12.24 -5.40
CA MET A 103 -1.86 -12.74 -4.17
C MET A 103 -1.07 -13.88 -3.52
N ALA A 104 -0.23 -14.61 -4.27
CA ALA A 104 0.75 -15.55 -3.73
C ALA A 104 2.01 -14.86 -3.16
N GLY A 105 2.09 -13.53 -3.26
CA GLY A 105 3.19 -12.72 -2.77
C GLY A 105 4.42 -12.70 -3.68
N GLN A 106 4.24 -12.97 -4.97
CA GLN A 106 5.29 -12.90 -5.97
C GLN A 106 5.44 -11.48 -6.52
N ASP A 107 6.68 -11.07 -6.76
CA ASP A 107 6.98 -9.91 -7.58
C ASP A 107 6.51 -10.19 -9.02
N ILE A 108 5.96 -9.18 -9.70
CA ILE A 108 5.44 -9.35 -11.05
C ILE A 108 6.19 -8.45 -12.03
N PRO A 109 6.72 -8.98 -13.15
CA PRO A 109 7.20 -8.15 -14.24
C PRO A 109 6.02 -7.43 -14.88
N PHE A 110 6.07 -6.10 -14.95
CA PHE A 110 4.95 -5.30 -15.42
C PHE A 110 5.44 -4.01 -16.04
N LYS A 111 5.15 -3.81 -17.32
CA LYS A 111 5.53 -2.60 -18.07
C LYS A 111 4.46 -1.52 -17.85
N THR A 112 4.87 -0.35 -17.37
CA THR A 112 3.99 0.78 -17.10
C THR A 112 4.77 2.09 -17.04
N ASP A 113 4.09 3.20 -17.34
CA ASP A 113 4.65 4.56 -17.18
C ASP A 113 4.46 5.10 -15.76
N CYS A 114 3.85 4.31 -14.87
CA CYS A 114 3.73 4.63 -13.44
C CYS A 114 5.11 4.71 -12.78
N THR A 115 5.18 5.35 -11.60
CA THR A 115 6.43 5.47 -10.84
C THR A 115 6.20 5.31 -9.33
N GLY A 116 7.25 4.94 -8.61
CA GLY A 116 7.21 4.84 -7.15
C GLY A 116 6.33 3.70 -6.66
N VAL A 117 5.47 3.99 -5.67
CA VAL A 117 4.53 3.01 -5.11
C VAL A 117 3.22 3.03 -5.89
N VAL A 118 2.83 1.88 -6.45
CA VAL A 118 1.62 1.73 -7.26
C VAL A 118 0.54 0.99 -6.48
N ILE A 119 -0.71 1.40 -6.65
CA ILE A 119 -1.88 0.61 -6.23
C ILE A 119 -2.09 -0.49 -7.27
N VAL A 120 -2.26 -1.73 -6.82
CA VAL A 120 -2.47 -2.88 -7.70
C VAL A 120 -3.95 -3.24 -7.68
N LYS A 121 -4.59 -3.35 -8.85
CA LYS A 121 -6.00 -3.73 -8.99
C LYS A 121 -6.21 -4.87 -9.98
N CYS A 122 -7.33 -5.57 -9.81
CA CYS A 122 -7.83 -6.58 -10.73
C CYS A 122 -9.36 -6.40 -10.88
N GLY A 123 -9.81 -5.81 -11.98
CA GLY A 123 -11.23 -5.50 -12.17
C GLY A 123 -11.67 -4.40 -11.21
N ASP A 124 -12.65 -4.71 -10.36
CA ASP A 124 -13.16 -3.77 -9.34
C ASP A 124 -12.44 -3.88 -8.00
N ASP A 125 -11.55 -4.88 -7.84
CA ASP A 125 -10.85 -5.15 -6.60
C ASP A 125 -9.48 -4.47 -6.53
N TYR A 126 -9.20 -3.80 -5.41
CA TYR A 126 -7.90 -3.22 -5.08
C TYR A 126 -7.13 -4.18 -4.16
N LEU A 127 -6.02 -4.72 -4.67
CA LEU A 127 -5.26 -5.83 -4.09
C LEU A 127 -4.05 -5.38 -3.26
N GLY A 128 -4.06 -4.13 -2.77
CA GLY A 128 -2.95 -3.51 -2.05
C GLY A 128 -2.05 -2.66 -2.92
N CYS A 129 -0.78 -2.55 -2.55
CA CYS A 129 0.21 -1.76 -3.27
C CYS A 129 1.54 -2.50 -3.46
N GLY A 130 2.37 -1.98 -4.35
CA GLY A 130 3.72 -2.47 -4.63
C GLY A 130 4.66 -1.33 -5.00
N LYS A 131 5.96 -1.62 -5.10
CA LYS A 131 6.95 -0.63 -5.56
C LYS A 131 7.46 -1.00 -6.93
N LEU A 132 7.32 -0.07 -7.88
CA LEU A 132 7.90 -0.23 -9.20
C LEU A 132 9.42 0.00 -9.12
N VAL A 133 10.19 -0.96 -9.65
CA VAL A 133 11.64 -0.88 -9.75
C VAL A 133 12.08 -1.37 -11.13
N LEU A 134 13.27 -0.93 -11.56
CA LEU A 134 13.97 -1.55 -12.68
C LEU A 134 14.96 -2.58 -12.11
N LYS A 135 14.85 -3.83 -12.55
CA LYS A 135 15.86 -4.87 -12.27
C LYS A 135 16.51 -5.30 -13.57
N GLU A 136 17.81 -5.60 -13.49
CA GLU A 136 18.52 -6.24 -14.58
C GLU A 136 18.25 -7.75 -14.51
N GLU A 137 17.65 -8.30 -15.55
CA GLU A 137 17.42 -9.73 -15.68
C GLU A 137 18.32 -10.32 -16.76
N THR A 138 18.74 -11.57 -16.56
CA THR A 138 19.49 -12.30 -17.57
C THR A 138 18.52 -13.12 -18.38
N ILE A 139 18.47 -12.84 -19.68
CA ILE A 139 17.63 -13.58 -20.63
C ILE A 139 18.53 -14.24 -21.66
N PHE A 140 18.07 -15.33 -22.24
CA PHE A 140 18.81 -16.07 -23.25
C PHE A 140 18.18 -15.80 -24.62
N ASP A 141 19.01 -15.52 -25.62
CA ASP A 141 18.54 -15.41 -27.00
C ASP A 141 18.21 -16.80 -27.59
N GLU A 142 17.77 -16.81 -28.86
CA GLU A 142 17.41 -18.05 -29.57
C GLU A 142 18.59 -19.03 -29.72
N GLU A 143 19.84 -18.54 -29.63
CA GLU A 143 21.07 -19.33 -29.67
C GLU A 143 21.53 -19.75 -28.27
N GLY A 144 20.78 -19.41 -27.22
CA GLY A 144 21.10 -19.71 -25.82
C GLY A 144 22.21 -18.84 -25.23
N LYS A 145 22.55 -17.71 -25.85
CA LYS A 145 23.54 -16.77 -25.29
C LYS A 145 22.87 -15.84 -24.28
N PRO A 146 23.48 -15.63 -23.10
CA PRO A 146 22.93 -14.72 -22.11
C PRO A 146 23.10 -13.27 -22.54
N ARG A 147 22.05 -12.48 -22.39
CA ARG A 147 22.05 -11.02 -22.49
C ARG A 147 21.37 -10.41 -21.26
N LYS A 148 21.83 -9.22 -20.87
CA LYS A 148 21.24 -8.45 -19.78
C LYS A 148 20.17 -7.52 -20.34
N GLU A 149 18.98 -7.52 -19.76
CA GLU A 149 17.90 -6.61 -20.13
C GLU A 149 17.28 -6.00 -18.87
N MET A 150 17.01 -4.69 -18.92
CA MET A 150 16.35 -3.99 -17.83
C MET A 150 14.84 -4.23 -17.92
N GLN A 151 14.26 -4.81 -16.87
CA GLN A 151 12.83 -5.08 -16.79
C GLN A 151 12.21 -4.29 -15.64
N GLN A 152 11.03 -3.72 -15.90
CA GLN A 152 10.20 -3.15 -14.84
C GLN A 152 9.50 -4.26 -14.07
N ILE A 153 9.63 -4.20 -12.75
CA ILE A 153 9.06 -5.17 -11.81
C ILE A 153 8.32 -4.41 -10.72
N ILE A 154 7.13 -4.90 -10.37
CA ILE A 154 6.41 -4.45 -9.18
C ILE A 154 6.78 -5.37 -8.03
N LEU A 155 7.50 -4.82 -7.06
CA LEU A 155 7.83 -5.50 -5.80
C LEU A 155 6.56 -5.69 -4.98
N ASN A 156 6.37 -6.90 -4.48
CA ASN A 156 5.16 -7.29 -3.78
C ASN A 156 5.17 -6.85 -2.30
N PHE A 157 4.13 -6.10 -1.88
CA PHE A 157 3.93 -5.74 -0.46
C PHE A 157 2.76 -6.46 0.21
N VAL A 158 2.18 -7.49 -0.42
CA VAL A 158 1.15 -8.34 0.22
C VAL A 158 1.76 -9.04 1.46
N PRO A 159 1.18 -8.85 2.66
CA PRO A 159 1.69 -9.44 3.89
C PRO A 159 1.80 -10.96 3.79
N LYS A 160 2.88 -11.55 4.32
CA LYS A 160 3.12 -13.00 4.26
C LYS A 160 1.95 -13.83 4.79
N THR A 161 1.30 -13.37 5.86
CA THR A 161 0.14 -14.01 6.49
C THR A 161 -1.13 -13.97 5.65
N ARG A 162 -1.17 -13.16 4.58
CA ARG A 162 -2.31 -13.01 3.67
C ARG A 162 -2.02 -13.52 2.27
N ARG A 163 -0.86 -14.17 2.07
CA ARG A 163 -0.53 -14.76 0.78
C ARG A 163 -1.32 -16.05 0.62
N HIS A 164 -1.95 -16.22 -0.53
CA HIS A 164 -2.49 -17.52 -0.90
C HIS A 164 -1.30 -18.45 -1.15
N VAL A 165 -1.11 -19.41 -0.25
CA VAL A 165 -0.21 -20.53 -0.50
C VAL A 165 -0.87 -21.37 -1.58
N LYS A 166 -0.11 -21.73 -2.64
CA LYS A 166 -0.56 -22.79 -3.53
C LYS A 166 -0.63 -24.06 -2.69
N ASP A 167 -1.84 -24.59 -2.52
CA ASP A 167 -2.01 -26.03 -2.39
C ASP A 167 -1.61 -26.72 -3.71
#